data_AF-A0A9P4WC08-F1
#
_entry.id   AF-A0A9P4WC08-F1
#
_cell.length_a   1.000
_cell.length_b   1.000
_cell.length_c   1.000
_cell.angle_alpha   90.00
_cell.angle_beta   90.00
_cell.angle_gamma   90.00
#
_symmetry.space_group_name_H-M   'P 1'
#
loop_
_entity.id
_entity.type
_entity.pdbx_description
1 polymer ?
#
loop_
_entity_poly.entity_id
_entity_poly.type
_entity_poly.pdbx_seq_one_letter_code
_entity_poly.pdbx_strand_id
1 'polypeptide(L)'
;MVLTASHLSFTPCNPAVIERALSPRDARPATTAEATWGGIRPLPTDQEPYWQKLKPWSNVTPEEFKTYRWQLANTVPDSRKLHRFLSDVLPDVLGKATKNPMLNKIRTREDFIADATAALKLAPMAIRLTPHLLSVIDWNNPLDDPVRRQFLPLASGIVPDHQALTLDSLNEQEDSPVPGLVHRYPGRALFLVGANTETVSKSPQKPSRRRWEIVFQHIESDPSLHDIVVSGGDAYYLQPDDIKEIGERLLSIPHIQRIRFASKGLAVAPCRITDETDSWTKALIDLSNRGRSMAKQVCLHTHINHVNEITWVTRDAANYLFKHGVIVRNQSVLLKGVNDTEEDLSNLIKTLASMNIQPYYIYQCDMVRGVEDLRTPLSTILDLDQKLRGTLSGFMMPAFVIDLPGGGGKRLVSTKESYKDGVAEYTAPGLPGNKGKRTYKYYDPKPVDDAAIQELREEQEQALEQDVPLQDFINPPIPQQTPFRWPPPSTSNQIPLRTGPTTDSRPLINGLQGLPAYHLPHTGSQPSSSAATP
;
A
#
# COMPACT_ATOMS: atom_id res chain seq x y z
N MET A 1 37.43 -28.46 -23.05
CA MET A 1 38.62 -27.59 -23.15
C MET A 1 38.55 -26.66 -21.95
N VAL A 2 39.50 -26.86 -21.02
CA VAL A 2 39.57 -26.26 -19.68
C VAL A 2 40.05 -24.82 -19.80
N LEU A 3 39.40 -23.87 -19.12
CA LEU A 3 39.93 -22.53 -18.91
C LEU A 3 40.40 -22.40 -17.45
N THR A 4 41.64 -21.94 -17.34
CA THR A 4 42.59 -22.08 -16.23
C THR A 4 42.37 -21.10 -15.10
N ALA A 5 42.60 -21.58 -13.88
CA ALA A 5 42.69 -20.81 -12.64
C ALA A 5 44.05 -20.10 -12.52
N SER A 6 44.03 -18.79 -12.27
CA SER A 6 45.21 -18.01 -11.91
C SER A 6 45.51 -18.17 -10.42
N HIS A 7 46.71 -18.64 -10.10
CA HIS A 7 47.24 -18.78 -8.74
C HIS A 7 47.43 -17.42 -8.05
N LEU A 8 46.87 -17.26 -6.86
CA LEU A 8 47.35 -16.30 -5.86
C LEU A 8 47.96 -17.10 -4.71
N SER A 9 49.29 -17.05 -4.60
CA SER A 9 50.06 -17.61 -3.49
C SER A 9 49.88 -16.76 -2.24
N PHE A 10 49.37 -17.36 -1.16
CA PHE A 10 49.35 -16.76 0.17
C PHE A 10 50.71 -16.95 0.86
N THR A 11 51.39 -15.84 1.15
CA THR A 11 52.49 -15.81 2.12
C THR A 11 51.89 -15.73 3.54
N PRO A 12 52.33 -16.55 4.50
CA PRO A 12 51.83 -16.47 5.87
C PRO A 12 52.39 -15.21 6.56
N CYS A 13 51.49 -14.40 7.13
CA CYS A 13 51.84 -13.17 7.85
C CYS A 13 52.50 -13.49 9.20
N ASN A 14 53.56 -12.76 9.53
CA ASN A 14 54.38 -12.90 10.73
C ASN A 14 53.59 -12.48 12.01
N PRO A 15 53.44 -13.35 13.03
CA PRO A 15 52.68 -13.06 14.26
C PRO A 15 53.20 -11.86 15.07
N ALA A 16 54.45 -11.44 14.88
CA ALA A 16 55.07 -10.34 15.64
C ALA A 16 54.59 -8.93 15.23
N VAL A 17 53.82 -8.79 14.13
CA VAL A 17 53.28 -7.49 13.70
C VAL A 17 51.97 -7.14 14.42
N ILE A 18 51.28 -8.13 15.01
CA ILE A 18 49.96 -7.94 15.61
C ILE A 18 50.06 -7.34 17.04
N GLU A 19 51.13 -7.61 17.78
CA GLU A 19 51.26 -7.16 19.18
C GLU A 19 51.72 -5.72 19.38
N ARG A 20 52.11 -5.00 18.31
CA ARG A 20 52.56 -3.59 18.44
C ARG A 20 51.46 -2.54 18.26
N ALA A 21 50.22 -2.96 17.95
CA ALA A 21 49.09 -2.06 17.69
C ALA A 21 48.19 -1.81 18.92
N LEU A 22 48.46 -2.43 20.07
CA LEU A 22 47.66 -2.31 21.29
C LEU A 22 48.47 -1.65 22.41
N SER A 23 48.74 -0.35 22.30
CA SER A 23 49.11 0.47 23.46
C SER A 23 48.32 1.78 23.41
N PRO A 24 47.56 2.14 24.46
CA PRO A 24 46.78 3.38 24.48
C PRO A 24 47.68 4.53 24.92
N ARG A 25 48.22 5.29 23.97
CA ARG A 25 48.78 6.62 24.25
C ARG A 25 48.35 7.62 23.19
N ASP A 26 47.73 8.68 23.69
CA ASP A 26 47.55 10.00 23.07
C ASP A 26 46.66 10.09 21.82
N ALA A 27 45.35 9.89 21.99
CA ALA A 27 44.35 10.47 21.10
C ALA A 27 43.80 11.76 21.74
N ARG A 28 44.24 12.92 21.24
CA ARG A 28 43.53 14.19 21.46
C ARG A 28 42.10 14.05 20.91
N PRO A 29 41.08 14.67 21.52
CA PRO A 29 39.72 14.59 21.01
C PRO A 29 39.69 15.20 19.60
N ALA A 30 39.54 14.34 18.60
CA ALA A 30 39.26 14.77 17.25
C ALA A 30 37.88 15.44 17.27
N THR A 31 37.83 16.71 16.95
CA THR A 31 36.60 17.43 16.61
C THR A 31 35.80 16.60 15.62
N THR A 32 34.57 16.24 16.00
CA THR A 32 33.62 15.43 15.25
C THR A 32 33.19 16.15 13.97
N ALA A 33 34.00 16.06 12.92
CA ALA A 33 33.49 16.11 11.57
C ALA A 33 32.87 14.73 11.30
N GLU A 34 31.54 14.64 11.40
CA GLU A 34 30.80 13.41 11.13
C GLU A 34 31.12 12.89 9.73
N ALA A 35 31.84 11.77 9.65
CA ALA A 35 32.10 11.10 8.39
C ALA A 35 30.79 10.52 7.85
N THR A 36 30.19 11.17 6.85
CA THR A 36 29.03 10.65 6.14
C THR A 36 29.47 9.53 5.21
N TRP A 37 28.91 8.33 5.39
CA TRP A 37 29.11 7.26 4.42
C TRP A 37 28.37 7.64 3.11
N GLY A 38 29.12 7.97 2.04
CA GLY A 38 28.55 8.14 0.69
C GLY A 38 27.48 9.23 0.51
N GLY A 39 27.50 10.28 1.34
CA GLY A 39 26.51 11.37 1.29
C GLY A 39 25.14 11.00 1.85
N ILE A 40 25.02 9.93 2.63
CA ILE A 40 23.79 9.60 3.36
C ILE A 40 23.57 10.67 4.44
N ARG A 41 22.37 11.29 4.46
CA ARG A 41 21.94 12.11 5.60
C ARG A 41 22.08 11.25 6.86
N PRO A 42 22.93 11.63 7.84
CA PRO A 42 23.05 10.87 9.08
C PRO A 42 21.66 10.73 9.68
N LEU A 43 21.22 9.49 9.89
CA LEU A 43 20.00 9.26 10.64
C LEU A 43 20.27 9.75 12.07
N PRO A 44 19.33 10.49 12.70
CA PRO A 44 19.49 10.98 14.07
C PRO A 44 19.92 9.82 14.98
N THR A 45 21.11 9.95 15.58
CA THR A 45 21.64 8.91 16.48
C THR A 45 21.17 9.14 17.90
N ASP A 46 20.88 10.39 18.24
CA ASP A 46 20.16 10.81 19.42
C ASP A 46 18.70 10.38 19.33
N GLN A 47 18.23 9.70 20.39
CA GLN A 47 16.81 9.40 20.57
C GLN A 47 16.05 10.65 21.03
N GLU A 48 16.29 11.80 20.39
CA GLU A 48 15.60 13.05 20.70
C GLU A 48 14.09 12.83 20.53
N PRO A 49 13.27 13.17 21.53
CA PRO A 49 11.82 13.04 21.45
C PRO A 49 11.24 14.13 20.54
N TYR A 50 11.39 13.97 19.22
CA TYR A 50 11.01 14.95 18.20
C TYR A 50 9.56 15.45 18.29
N TRP A 51 8.65 14.65 18.85
CA TRP A 51 7.26 15.06 19.11
C TRP A 51 7.12 16.13 20.19
N GLN A 52 8.06 16.24 21.13
CA GLN A 52 8.03 17.24 22.20
C GLN A 52 8.27 18.67 21.68
N LYS A 53 8.72 18.81 20.42
CA LYS A 53 8.77 20.10 19.71
C LYS A 53 7.37 20.66 19.45
N LEU A 54 6.34 19.82 19.48
CA LEU A 54 4.95 20.23 19.31
C LEU A 54 4.31 20.51 20.67
N LYS A 55 3.72 21.70 20.81
CA LYS A 55 3.05 22.14 22.03
C LYS A 55 2.04 21.13 22.60
N PRO A 56 1.20 20.43 21.80
CA PRO A 56 0.28 19.43 22.34
C PRO A 56 0.95 18.23 23.02
N TRP A 57 2.21 17.94 22.70
CA TRP A 57 2.94 16.74 23.14
C TRP A 57 4.27 17.04 23.82
N SER A 58 4.50 18.28 24.25
CA SER A 58 5.76 18.72 24.88
C SER A 58 6.10 17.96 26.17
N ASN A 59 5.09 17.44 26.87
CA ASN A 59 5.25 16.69 28.12
C ASN A 59 5.07 15.18 27.96
N VAL A 60 4.90 14.68 26.73
CA VAL A 60 4.69 13.24 26.48
C VAL A 60 6.02 12.51 26.53
N THR A 61 6.12 11.51 27.40
CA THR A 61 7.34 10.71 27.56
C THR A 61 7.57 9.77 26.36
N PRO A 62 8.83 9.35 26.08
CA PRO A 62 9.11 8.31 25.08
C PRO A 62 8.33 7.01 25.31
N GLU A 63 8.15 6.62 26.58
CA GLU A 63 7.43 5.42 26.97
C GLU A 63 5.95 5.51 26.56
N GLU A 64 5.29 6.63 26.85
CA GLU A 64 3.90 6.87 26.43
C GLU A 64 3.77 6.93 24.91
N PHE A 65 4.61 7.74 24.27
CA PHE A 65 4.57 7.97 22.82
C PHE A 65 4.77 6.68 22.04
N LYS A 66 5.61 5.75 22.54
CA LYS A 66 5.91 4.49 21.87
C LYS A 66 4.79 3.45 21.97
N THR A 67 3.76 3.66 22.79
CA THR A 67 2.62 2.72 22.82
C THR A 67 1.64 2.97 21.68
N TYR A 68 1.21 1.89 21.03
CA TYR A 68 0.22 1.93 19.96
C TYR A 68 -1.13 2.44 20.45
N ARG A 69 -1.52 2.06 21.68
CA ARG A 69 -2.75 2.54 22.31
C ARG A 69 -2.75 4.06 22.45
N TRP A 70 -1.63 4.65 22.86
CA TRP A 70 -1.52 6.11 22.97
C TRP A 70 -1.57 6.79 21.60
N GLN A 71 -0.87 6.24 20.59
CA GLN A 71 -0.95 6.76 19.21
C GLN A 71 -2.39 6.77 18.69
N LEU A 72 -3.14 5.68 18.88
CA LEU A 72 -4.54 5.60 18.47
C LEU A 72 -5.42 6.61 19.21
N ALA A 73 -5.28 6.72 20.53
CA ALA A 73 -6.09 7.63 21.34
C ALA A 73 -5.89 9.11 20.97
N ASN A 74 -4.67 9.45 20.52
CA ASN A 74 -4.27 10.79 20.13
C ASN A 74 -4.23 11.01 18.61
N THR A 75 -4.69 10.04 17.82
CA THR A 75 -4.89 10.21 16.37
C THR A 75 -5.95 11.29 16.13
N VAL A 76 -5.69 12.16 15.16
CA VAL A 76 -6.58 13.23 14.70
C VAL A 76 -7.47 12.67 13.57
N PRO A 77 -8.77 12.43 13.80
CA PRO A 77 -9.63 11.73 12.85
C PRO A 77 -10.65 12.64 12.16
N ASP A 78 -10.78 13.89 12.60
CA ASP A 78 -11.84 14.82 12.21
C ASP A 78 -11.35 16.27 12.22
N SER A 79 -12.16 17.14 11.60
CA SER A 79 -11.87 18.56 11.45
C SER A 79 -11.75 19.30 12.79
N ARG A 80 -12.50 18.90 13.81
CA ARG A 80 -12.48 19.57 15.12
C ARG A 80 -11.15 19.35 15.83
N LYS A 81 -10.69 18.10 15.91
CA LYS A 81 -9.38 17.79 16.49
C LYS A 81 -8.25 18.35 15.63
N LEU A 82 -8.40 18.35 14.31
CA LEU A 82 -7.41 18.94 13.40
C LEU A 82 -7.27 20.44 13.64
N HIS A 83 -8.38 21.18 13.69
CA HIS A 83 -8.37 22.60 14.00
C HIS A 83 -7.64 22.86 15.31
N ARG A 84 -8.00 22.16 16.40
CA ARG A 84 -7.34 22.33 17.70
C ARG A 84 -5.83 22.10 17.60
N PHE A 85 -5.41 21.01 16.96
CA PHE A 85 -4.01 20.69 16.79
C PHE A 85 -3.28 21.79 16.00
N LEU A 86 -3.80 22.17 14.83
CA LEU A 86 -3.21 23.19 13.97
C LEU A 86 -3.13 24.57 14.66
N SER A 87 -4.14 24.92 15.47
CA SER A 87 -4.11 26.15 16.28
C SER A 87 -2.95 26.20 17.26
N ASP A 88 -2.49 25.05 17.75
CA ASP A 88 -1.38 24.95 18.71
C ASP A 88 0.00 24.85 18.05
N VAL A 89 0.09 24.43 16.77
CA VAL A 89 1.40 24.13 16.12
C VAL A 89 1.78 25.06 14.97
N LEU A 90 0.82 25.66 14.26
CA LEU A 90 1.13 26.55 13.13
C LEU A 90 1.56 27.94 13.64
N PRO A 91 2.53 28.61 13.00
CA PRO A 91 2.80 30.03 13.26
C PRO A 91 1.64 30.91 12.75
N ASP A 92 1.46 32.10 13.34
CA ASP A 92 0.39 33.04 12.95
C ASP A 92 0.46 33.40 11.46
N VAL A 93 1.69 33.60 10.97
CA VAL A 93 2.00 33.87 9.56
C VAL A 93 2.81 32.71 9.01
N LEU A 94 2.32 32.11 7.92
CA LEU A 94 3.04 31.09 7.19
C LEU A 94 4.02 31.79 6.25
N GLY A 95 5.31 31.75 6.62
CA GLY A 95 6.39 32.39 5.88
C GLY A 95 6.73 31.67 4.56
N LYS A 96 7.54 32.36 3.74
CA LYS A 96 8.06 32.01 2.39
C LYS A 96 6.99 31.75 1.31
N ALA A 97 7.32 32.13 0.08
CA ALA A 97 6.54 31.73 -1.08
C ALA A 97 6.63 30.21 -1.26
N THR A 98 5.47 29.56 -1.36
CA THR A 98 5.35 28.14 -1.72
C THR A 98 5.78 27.93 -3.17
N LYS A 99 6.36 26.76 -3.45
CA LYS A 99 6.63 26.32 -4.83
C LYS A 99 5.36 25.99 -5.62
N ASN A 100 4.22 25.81 -4.94
CA ASN A 100 2.94 25.51 -5.57
C ASN A 100 2.09 26.79 -5.74
N PRO A 101 1.92 27.31 -6.96
CA PRO A 101 1.15 28.53 -7.20
C PRO A 101 -0.30 28.46 -6.68
N MET A 102 -0.89 27.26 -6.66
CA MET A 102 -2.25 27.03 -6.18
C MET A 102 -2.44 27.33 -4.69
N LEU A 103 -1.36 27.32 -3.91
CA LEU A 103 -1.38 27.55 -2.47
C LEU A 103 -1.01 29.00 -2.12
N ASN A 104 -0.88 29.89 -3.11
CA ASN A 104 -0.46 31.27 -2.89
C ASN A 104 -1.43 32.14 -2.09
N LYS A 105 -2.69 31.75 -1.95
CA LYS A 105 -3.62 32.49 -1.09
C LYS A 105 -3.46 32.15 0.40
N ILE A 106 -2.81 31.04 0.72
CA ILE A 106 -2.62 30.60 2.11
C ILE A 106 -1.42 31.33 2.69
N ARG A 107 -1.66 32.27 3.62
CA ARG A 107 -0.63 33.13 4.21
C ARG A 107 -0.66 33.17 5.73
N THR A 108 -1.80 32.88 6.32
CA THR A 108 -2.00 32.86 7.77
C THR A 108 -2.30 31.46 8.29
N ARG A 109 -2.21 31.28 9.60
CA ARG A 109 -2.70 30.08 10.29
C ARG A 109 -4.16 29.80 9.93
N GLU A 110 -4.99 30.83 9.97
CA GLU A 110 -6.43 30.74 9.73
C GLU A 110 -6.74 30.29 8.31
N ASP A 111 -6.02 30.81 7.31
CA ASP A 111 -6.15 30.37 5.91
C ASP A 111 -5.86 28.88 5.76
N PHE A 112 -4.77 28.40 6.39
CA PHE A 112 -4.37 27.01 6.31
C PHE A 112 -5.38 26.10 7.00
N ILE A 113 -5.85 26.48 8.19
CA ILE A 113 -6.85 25.69 8.94
C ILE A 113 -8.15 25.60 8.14
N ALA A 114 -8.60 26.71 7.55
CA ALA A 114 -9.80 26.72 6.71
C ALA A 114 -9.63 25.80 5.49
N ASP A 115 -8.51 25.90 4.78
CA ASP A 115 -8.26 25.14 3.56
C ASP A 115 -8.08 23.63 3.82
N ALA A 116 -7.37 23.27 4.90
CA ALA A 116 -7.22 21.89 5.35
C ALA A 116 -8.56 21.30 5.81
N THR A 117 -9.37 22.07 6.53
CA THR A 117 -10.70 21.63 6.99
C THR A 117 -11.65 21.40 5.82
N ALA A 118 -11.64 22.30 4.83
CA ALA A 118 -12.39 22.13 3.59
C ALA A 118 -11.97 20.83 2.87
N ALA A 119 -10.65 20.59 2.75
CA ALA A 119 -10.14 19.38 2.11
C ALA A 119 -10.61 18.09 2.81
N LEU A 120 -10.62 18.07 4.14
CA LEU A 120 -11.09 16.91 4.93
C LEU A 120 -12.56 16.58 4.67
N LYS A 121 -13.41 17.59 4.44
CA LYS A 121 -14.82 17.40 4.10
C LYS A 121 -14.99 16.85 2.69
N LEU A 122 -14.26 17.46 1.74
CA LEU A 122 -14.26 17.09 0.32
C LEU A 122 -13.68 15.70 0.06
N ALA A 123 -12.78 15.22 0.94
CA ALA A 123 -12.10 13.95 0.79
C ALA A 123 -13.09 12.77 0.72
N PRO A 124 -12.89 11.84 -0.24
CA PRO A 124 -13.75 10.67 -0.40
C PRO A 124 -13.54 9.65 0.73
N MET A 125 -12.41 9.70 1.43
CA MET A 125 -12.07 8.77 2.51
C MET A 125 -11.80 9.48 3.82
N ALA A 126 -11.98 8.74 4.93
CA ALA A 126 -11.63 9.24 6.25
C ALA A 126 -10.10 9.38 6.38
N ILE A 127 -9.64 10.59 6.71
CA ILE A 127 -8.23 10.87 6.96
C ILE A 127 -7.95 10.69 8.46
N ARG A 128 -6.90 9.94 8.79
CA ARG A 128 -6.46 9.71 10.17
C ARG A 128 -4.99 10.07 10.29
N LEU A 129 -4.69 11.11 11.05
CA LEU A 129 -3.32 11.60 11.24
C LEU A 129 -2.83 11.18 12.62
N THR A 130 -1.87 10.27 12.66
CA THR A 130 -1.27 9.76 13.91
C THR A 130 -0.34 10.82 14.52
N PRO A 131 -0.11 10.77 15.85
CA PRO A 131 0.87 11.66 16.47
C PRO A 131 2.27 11.57 15.87
N HIS A 132 2.74 10.35 15.57
CA HIS A 132 4.00 10.14 14.86
C HIS A 132 4.08 10.93 13.55
N LEU A 133 3.07 10.77 12.69
CA LEU A 133 3.03 11.44 11.40
C LEU A 133 3.01 12.97 11.56
N LEU A 134 2.20 13.49 12.47
CA LEU A 134 2.10 14.93 12.73
C LEU A 134 3.40 15.50 13.30
N SER A 135 4.18 14.68 14.00
CA SER A 135 5.45 15.08 14.63
C SER A 135 6.62 15.15 13.65
N VAL A 136 6.52 14.55 12.46
CA VAL A 136 7.57 14.60 11.43
C VAL A 136 7.33 15.68 10.36
N ILE A 137 6.16 16.33 10.38
CA ILE A 137 5.83 17.45 9.50
C ILE A 137 6.55 18.72 9.99
N ASP A 138 7.18 19.45 9.07
CA ASP A 138 7.69 20.79 9.35
C ASP A 138 6.55 21.82 9.34
N TRP A 139 6.01 22.13 10.52
CA TRP A 139 4.95 23.13 10.69
C TRP A 139 5.41 24.59 10.52
N ASN A 140 6.71 24.85 10.37
CA ASN A 140 7.21 26.18 9.98
C ASN A 140 7.22 26.37 8.46
N ASN A 141 7.16 25.28 7.68
CA ASN A 141 7.04 25.31 6.22
C ASN A 141 5.98 24.30 5.73
N PRO A 142 4.73 24.39 6.21
CA PRO A 142 3.76 23.33 6.01
C PRO A 142 3.29 23.20 4.56
N LEU A 143 3.32 24.28 3.76
CA LEU A 143 2.82 24.28 2.37
C LEU A 143 3.65 23.39 1.44
N ASP A 144 4.97 23.37 1.65
CA ASP A 144 5.93 22.62 0.84
C ASP A 144 6.52 21.41 1.59
N ASP A 145 6.09 21.16 2.84
CA ASP A 145 6.52 19.96 3.57
C ASP A 145 6.07 18.70 2.82
N PRO A 146 6.99 17.78 2.48
CA PRO A 146 6.72 16.60 1.65
C PRO A 146 5.92 15.52 2.37
N VAL A 147 5.91 15.52 3.72
CA VAL A 147 5.14 14.55 4.49
C VAL A 147 3.68 15.01 4.54
N ARG A 148 3.42 16.25 4.96
CA ARG A 148 2.08 16.86 4.99
C ARG A 148 1.39 16.74 3.63
N ARG A 149 2.15 16.90 2.54
CA ARG A 149 1.70 16.74 1.15
C ARG A 149 1.03 15.41 0.83
N GLN A 150 1.45 14.34 1.49
CA GLN A 150 0.94 13.00 1.26
C GLN A 150 -0.30 12.68 2.10
N PHE A 151 -0.48 13.31 3.26
CA PHE A 151 -1.45 12.87 4.26
C PHE A 151 -2.49 13.92 4.66
N LEU A 152 -2.17 15.21 4.52
CA LEU A 152 -3.07 16.32 4.81
C LEU A 152 -3.29 17.13 3.52
N PRO A 153 -4.36 16.83 2.76
CA PRO A 153 -4.69 17.59 1.57
C PRO A 153 -5.10 19.02 1.92
N LEU A 154 -4.95 19.90 0.93
CA LEU A 154 -5.36 21.30 0.97
C LEU A 154 -6.34 21.51 -0.19
N ALA A 155 -7.54 22.03 0.09
CA ALA A 155 -8.62 22.15 -0.89
C ALA A 155 -8.17 22.97 -2.11
N SER A 156 -7.37 24.01 -1.85
CA SER A 156 -6.80 24.87 -2.88
C SER A 156 -5.76 24.19 -3.76
N GLY A 157 -5.12 23.12 -3.27
CA GLY A 157 -4.16 22.34 -4.04
C GLY A 157 -4.82 21.35 -5.01
N ILE A 158 -6.09 21.02 -4.81
CA ILE A 158 -6.82 20.06 -5.65
C ILE A 158 -7.06 20.69 -7.03
N VAL A 159 -6.71 19.96 -8.08
CA VAL A 159 -6.94 20.33 -9.48
C VAL A 159 -7.86 19.32 -10.16
N PRO A 160 -8.52 19.69 -11.28
CA PRO A 160 -9.33 18.76 -12.06
C PRO A 160 -8.55 17.52 -12.48
N ASP A 161 -9.20 16.36 -12.40
CA ASP A 161 -8.64 15.10 -12.86
C ASP A 161 -8.48 15.09 -14.39
N HIS A 162 -7.53 14.30 -14.89
CA HIS A 162 -7.39 14.09 -16.33
C HIS A 162 -8.65 13.44 -16.93
N GLN A 163 -9.11 13.91 -18.10
CA GLN A 163 -10.35 13.45 -18.76
C GLN A 163 -10.40 11.93 -19.07
N ALA A 164 -9.23 11.28 -19.14
CA ALA A 164 -9.11 9.84 -19.35
C ALA A 164 -9.17 9.00 -18.04
N LEU A 165 -9.33 9.64 -16.88
CA LEU A 165 -9.52 8.95 -15.61
C LEU A 165 -10.81 8.13 -15.61
N THR A 166 -10.72 6.89 -15.15
CA THR A 166 -11.88 6.01 -14.90
C THR A 166 -11.95 5.63 -13.42
N LEU A 167 -13.15 5.31 -12.92
CA LEU A 167 -13.39 5.02 -11.49
C LEU A 167 -12.58 3.81 -10.99
N ASP A 168 -12.58 2.72 -11.76
CA ASP A 168 -11.72 1.55 -11.55
C ASP A 168 -10.57 1.58 -12.56
N SER A 169 -9.65 2.52 -12.36
CA SER A 169 -8.56 2.75 -13.31
C SER A 169 -7.67 1.53 -13.49
N LEU A 170 -7.54 0.67 -12.47
CA LEU A 170 -6.74 -0.55 -12.53
C LEU A 170 -7.55 -1.82 -12.86
N ASN A 171 -8.86 -1.72 -13.04
CA ASN A 171 -9.75 -2.84 -13.37
C ASN A 171 -9.77 -3.93 -12.28
N GLU A 172 -9.68 -3.54 -11.00
CA GLU A 172 -9.68 -4.49 -9.87
C GLU A 172 -11.00 -5.25 -9.72
N GLN A 173 -12.12 -4.65 -10.10
CA GLN A 173 -13.44 -5.26 -9.98
C GLN A 173 -13.63 -6.40 -10.97
N GLU A 174 -13.34 -6.18 -12.25
CA GLU A 174 -13.41 -7.24 -13.27
C GLU A 174 -12.36 -8.34 -13.02
N ASP A 175 -11.26 -8.00 -12.32
CA ASP A 175 -10.20 -8.93 -11.96
C ASP A 175 -10.50 -9.69 -10.66
N SER A 176 -11.72 -9.56 -10.10
CA SER A 176 -12.12 -10.13 -8.82
C SER A 176 -12.99 -11.38 -9.00
N PRO A 177 -12.42 -12.61 -9.09
CA PRO A 177 -13.21 -13.84 -9.25
C PRO A 177 -14.16 -14.12 -8.08
N VAL A 178 -13.83 -13.62 -6.88
CA VAL A 178 -14.69 -13.63 -5.69
C VAL A 178 -14.54 -12.32 -4.93
N PRO A 179 -15.58 -11.84 -4.20
CA PRO A 179 -15.50 -10.57 -3.48
C PRO A 179 -14.36 -10.52 -2.46
N GLY A 180 -13.41 -9.62 -2.67
CA GLY A 180 -12.25 -9.46 -1.80
C GLY A 180 -10.98 -10.19 -2.24
N LEU A 181 -10.94 -10.73 -3.45
CA LEU A 181 -9.72 -11.28 -4.04
C LEU A 181 -9.54 -10.77 -5.46
N VAL A 182 -8.49 -10.00 -5.72
CA VAL A 182 -8.12 -9.56 -7.08
C VAL A 182 -7.07 -10.51 -7.64
N HIS A 183 -7.39 -11.21 -8.72
CA HIS A 183 -6.54 -12.20 -9.38
C HIS A 183 -6.19 -11.76 -10.82
N ARG A 184 -5.34 -10.72 -10.92
CA ARG A 184 -4.90 -10.14 -12.20
C ARG A 184 -3.82 -10.96 -12.92
N TYR A 185 -2.85 -11.47 -12.16
CA TYR A 185 -1.66 -12.12 -12.73
C TYR A 185 -1.71 -13.62 -12.54
N PRO A 186 -1.10 -14.39 -13.46
CA PRO A 186 -0.88 -15.82 -13.24
C PRO A 186 -0.15 -16.07 -11.91
N GLY A 187 -0.77 -16.92 -11.08
CA GLY A 187 -0.20 -17.48 -9.88
C GLY A 187 -0.03 -16.54 -8.69
N ARG A 188 -0.62 -15.34 -8.73
CA ARG A 188 -0.65 -14.44 -7.57
C ARG A 188 -1.94 -13.64 -7.49
N ALA A 189 -2.37 -13.38 -6.25
CA ALA A 189 -3.59 -12.65 -5.98
C ALA A 189 -3.43 -11.65 -4.82
N LEU A 190 -4.29 -10.63 -4.82
CA LEU A 190 -4.40 -9.61 -3.78
C LEU A 190 -5.65 -9.91 -2.95
N PHE A 191 -5.46 -10.32 -1.72
CA PHE A 191 -6.51 -10.56 -0.74
C PHE A 191 -6.84 -9.28 0.03
N LEU A 192 -8.02 -8.72 -0.23
CA LEU A 192 -8.55 -7.52 0.41
C LEU A 192 -9.26 -7.90 1.72
N VAL A 193 -8.56 -7.73 2.84
CA VAL A 193 -9.04 -8.15 4.17
C VAL A 193 -9.77 -7.06 4.96
N GLY A 194 -9.70 -5.81 4.54
CA GLY A 194 -10.46 -4.70 5.13
C GLY A 194 -11.86 -4.50 4.52
N ALA A 195 -12.42 -3.31 4.74
CA ALA A 195 -13.76 -2.93 4.32
C ALA A 195 -13.98 -3.05 2.79
N ASN A 196 -15.22 -3.29 2.34
CA ASN A 196 -15.55 -3.30 0.92
C ASN A 196 -15.25 -1.92 0.31
N THR A 197 -14.44 -1.91 -0.75
CA THR A 197 -14.13 -0.72 -1.56
C THR A 197 -15.31 -0.26 -2.43
N GLU A 198 -16.35 -1.07 -2.58
CA GLU A 198 -17.62 -0.70 -3.25
C GLU A 198 -18.36 0.42 -2.52
N THR A 199 -18.15 0.53 -1.21
CA THR A 199 -18.69 1.59 -0.39
C THR A 199 -17.58 2.57 -0.06
N VAL A 200 -17.61 3.75 -0.70
CA VAL A 200 -16.91 4.98 -0.25
C VAL A 200 -17.47 5.47 1.11
N SER A 201 -18.10 4.59 1.88
CA SER A 201 -18.67 4.93 3.17
C SER A 201 -17.51 5.15 4.14
N LYS A 202 -17.48 6.34 4.75
CA LYS A 202 -16.54 6.69 5.83
C LYS A 202 -16.68 5.80 7.08
N SER A 203 -17.59 4.82 7.10
CA SER A 203 -17.80 3.89 8.20
C SER A 203 -16.82 2.70 8.14
N PRO A 204 -16.15 2.36 9.25
CA PRO A 204 -15.30 1.17 9.30
C PRO A 204 -16.16 -0.09 9.17
N GLN A 205 -15.97 -0.87 8.12
CA GLN A 205 -16.55 -2.20 8.04
C GLN A 205 -15.61 -3.20 8.73
N LYS A 206 -16.18 -4.03 9.60
CA LYS A 206 -15.41 -5.08 10.26
C LYS A 206 -15.04 -6.17 9.25
N PRO A 207 -13.83 -6.75 9.35
CA PRO A 207 -13.51 -7.93 8.57
C PRO A 207 -14.55 -9.02 8.82
N SER A 208 -15.05 -9.60 7.73
CA SER A 208 -16.03 -10.67 7.78
C SER A 208 -15.31 -11.99 7.57
N ARG A 209 -15.19 -12.80 8.63
CA ARG A 209 -14.62 -14.17 8.54
C ARG A 209 -15.32 -15.00 7.47
N ARG A 210 -16.63 -14.81 7.27
CA ARG A 210 -17.40 -15.46 6.21
C ARG A 210 -16.91 -15.05 4.81
N ARG A 211 -16.53 -13.79 4.61
CA ARG A 211 -15.94 -13.31 3.35
C ARG A 211 -14.55 -13.89 3.14
N TRP A 212 -13.73 -13.95 4.18
CA TRP A 212 -12.41 -14.58 4.10
C TRP A 212 -12.49 -16.05 3.72
N GLU A 213 -13.47 -16.78 4.25
CA GLU A 213 -13.66 -18.19 3.93
C GLU A 213 -13.94 -18.41 2.43
N ILE A 214 -14.73 -17.54 1.79
CA ILE A 214 -14.96 -17.60 0.33
C ILE A 214 -13.64 -17.39 -0.43
N VAL A 215 -12.80 -16.47 0.05
CA VAL A 215 -11.48 -16.23 -0.56
C VAL A 215 -10.55 -17.43 -0.38
N PHE A 216 -10.50 -18.03 0.82
CA PHE A 216 -9.70 -19.23 1.06
C PHE A 216 -10.14 -20.39 0.17
N GLN A 217 -11.45 -20.64 0.04
CA GLN A 217 -11.97 -21.69 -0.85
C GLN A 217 -11.51 -21.48 -2.30
N HIS A 218 -11.54 -20.24 -2.80
CA HIS A 218 -11.04 -19.94 -4.13
C HIS A 218 -9.53 -20.23 -4.24
N ILE A 219 -8.73 -19.73 -3.29
CA ILE A 219 -7.27 -19.95 -3.29
C ILE A 219 -6.94 -21.44 -3.22
N GLU A 220 -7.66 -22.23 -2.42
CA GLU A 220 -7.49 -23.68 -2.31
C GLU A 220 -7.84 -24.41 -3.60
N SER A 221 -8.90 -23.96 -4.29
CA SER A 221 -9.36 -24.58 -5.53
C SER A 221 -8.45 -24.31 -6.74
N ASP A 222 -7.63 -23.26 -6.70
CA ASP A 222 -6.74 -22.87 -7.79
C ASP A 222 -5.26 -23.14 -7.45
N PRO A 223 -4.70 -24.30 -7.84
CA PRO A 223 -3.31 -24.67 -7.54
C PRO A 223 -2.27 -23.80 -8.27
N SER A 224 -2.67 -22.94 -9.22
CA SER A 224 -1.75 -22.02 -9.88
C SER A 224 -1.26 -20.91 -8.94
N LEU A 225 -2.07 -20.55 -7.93
CA LEU A 225 -1.79 -19.51 -6.95
C LEU A 225 -0.69 -19.94 -5.99
N HIS A 226 0.43 -19.24 -5.99
CA HIS A 226 1.56 -19.55 -5.10
C HIS A 226 2.02 -18.33 -4.30
N ASP A 227 1.38 -17.18 -4.49
CA ASP A 227 1.82 -15.91 -3.95
C ASP A 227 0.66 -14.96 -3.64
N ILE A 228 0.46 -14.65 -2.36
CA ILE A 228 -0.70 -13.89 -1.88
C ILE A 228 -0.25 -12.59 -1.21
N VAL A 229 -0.87 -11.48 -1.60
CA VAL A 229 -0.72 -10.18 -0.93
C VAL A 229 -1.93 -9.94 -0.06
N VAL A 230 -1.74 -9.80 1.25
CA VAL A 230 -2.77 -9.42 2.20
C VAL A 230 -2.79 -7.90 2.31
N SER A 231 -3.89 -7.27 1.90
CA SER A 231 -4.10 -5.81 1.79
C SER A 231 -5.61 -5.46 1.93
N GLY A 232 -6.14 -4.47 1.20
CA GLY A 232 -7.57 -4.07 1.23
C GLY A 232 -7.89 -3.02 2.28
N GLY A 233 -6.99 -2.05 2.42
CA GLY A 233 -6.85 -1.13 3.53
C GLY A 233 -5.37 -1.10 3.93
N ASP A 234 -5.09 -1.01 5.22
CA ASP A 234 -3.73 -1.20 5.74
C ASP A 234 -3.73 -2.42 6.67
N ALA A 235 -2.91 -3.44 6.37
CA ALA A 235 -2.78 -4.63 7.22
C ALA A 235 -2.31 -4.28 8.64
N TYR A 236 -1.77 -3.08 8.82
CA TYR A 236 -1.50 -2.49 10.12
C TYR A 236 -2.72 -2.51 11.03
N TYR A 237 -3.93 -2.24 10.56
CA TYR A 237 -5.09 -2.13 11.43
C TYR A 237 -5.77 -3.48 11.77
N LEU A 238 -5.26 -4.59 11.24
CA LEU A 238 -5.73 -5.92 11.63
C LEU A 238 -5.46 -6.17 13.12
N GLN A 239 -6.33 -6.96 13.75
CA GLN A 239 -6.04 -7.44 15.10
C GLN A 239 -4.97 -8.54 15.03
N PRO A 240 -4.20 -8.78 16.11
CA PRO A 240 -3.19 -9.83 16.14
C PRO A 240 -3.75 -11.21 15.77
N ASP A 241 -4.96 -11.54 16.23
CA ASP A 241 -5.63 -12.80 15.92
C ASP A 241 -6.03 -12.90 14.44
N ASP A 242 -6.42 -11.80 13.81
CA ASP A 242 -6.76 -11.76 12.38
C ASP A 242 -5.53 -12.05 11.52
N ILE A 243 -4.38 -11.45 11.85
CA ILE A 243 -3.11 -11.72 11.17
C ILE A 243 -2.78 -13.20 11.28
N LYS A 244 -2.88 -13.76 12.49
CA LYS A 244 -2.58 -15.17 12.75
C LYS A 244 -3.53 -16.07 11.97
N GLU A 245 -4.84 -15.82 12.02
CA GLU A 245 -5.86 -16.58 11.29
C GLU A 245 -5.56 -16.60 9.79
N ILE A 246 -5.36 -15.42 9.18
CA ILE A 246 -5.07 -15.29 7.76
C ILE A 246 -3.75 -15.98 7.38
N GLY A 247 -2.68 -15.66 8.12
CA GLY A 247 -1.35 -16.17 7.82
C GLY A 247 -1.26 -17.69 7.98
N GLU A 248 -1.83 -18.24 9.05
CA GLU A 248 -1.83 -19.68 9.29
C GLU A 248 -2.66 -20.42 8.24
N ARG A 249 -3.82 -19.88 7.89
CA ARG A 249 -4.66 -20.48 6.84
C ARG A 249 -3.92 -20.49 5.51
N LEU A 250 -3.31 -19.39 5.09
CA LEU A 250 -2.52 -19.33 3.85
C LEU A 250 -1.30 -20.28 3.89
N LEU A 251 -0.57 -20.35 5.01
CA LEU A 251 0.57 -21.26 5.15
C LEU A 251 0.16 -22.73 5.06
N SER A 252 -1.05 -23.07 5.52
CA SER A 252 -1.59 -24.45 5.46
C SER A 252 -1.88 -24.93 4.04
N ILE A 253 -2.10 -24.01 3.09
CA ILE A 253 -2.41 -24.36 1.70
C ILE A 253 -1.11 -24.81 1.00
N PRO A 254 -1.03 -26.06 0.47
CA PRO A 254 0.24 -26.62 -0.02
C PRO A 254 0.93 -25.81 -1.12
N HIS A 255 0.18 -25.32 -2.10
CA HIS A 255 0.70 -24.57 -3.26
C HIS A 255 1.13 -23.14 -2.93
N ILE A 256 0.72 -22.57 -1.79
CA ILE A 256 1.11 -21.21 -1.40
C ILE A 256 2.55 -21.18 -0.88
N GLN A 257 3.40 -20.38 -1.52
CA GLN A 257 4.83 -20.26 -1.22
C GLN A 257 5.21 -18.90 -0.65
N ARG A 258 4.44 -17.86 -0.95
CA ARG A 258 4.75 -16.47 -0.60
C ARG A 258 3.52 -15.77 -0.04
N ILE A 259 3.69 -15.08 1.08
CA ILE A 259 2.67 -14.26 1.73
C ILE A 259 3.30 -12.89 2.01
N ARG A 260 2.62 -11.83 1.60
CA ARG A 260 3.05 -10.46 1.86
C ARG A 260 1.97 -9.71 2.61
N PHE A 261 2.29 -9.18 3.78
CA PHE A 261 1.43 -8.20 4.43
C PHE A 261 1.80 -6.82 3.94
N ALA A 262 0.88 -6.11 3.29
CA ALA A 262 1.10 -4.76 2.81
C ALA A 262 0.62 -3.74 3.85
N SER A 263 1.49 -2.81 4.24
CA SER A 263 1.19 -1.86 5.30
C SER A 263 1.98 -0.57 5.21
N LYS A 264 1.36 0.59 5.45
CA LYS A 264 2.07 1.87 5.61
C LYS A 264 2.42 2.14 7.08
N GLY A 265 2.10 1.23 7.99
CA GLY A 265 2.27 1.35 9.43
C GLY A 265 3.67 1.71 9.91
N LEU A 266 4.71 1.21 9.23
CA LEU A 266 6.10 1.55 9.55
C LEU A 266 6.43 3.03 9.29
N ALA A 267 5.74 3.66 8.33
CA ALA A 267 5.91 5.09 8.05
C ALA A 267 5.03 5.96 8.95
N VAL A 268 3.80 5.54 9.23
CA VAL A 268 2.82 6.41 9.92
C VAL A 268 2.77 6.21 11.43
N ALA A 269 3.16 5.06 11.96
CA ALA A 269 3.13 4.79 13.39
C ALA A 269 4.13 3.70 13.80
N PRO A 270 5.42 3.78 13.44
CA PRO A 270 6.40 2.70 13.62
C PRO A 270 6.48 2.13 15.04
N CYS A 271 6.08 2.87 16.06
CA CYS A 271 6.19 2.45 17.45
C CYS A 271 5.42 1.16 17.81
N ARG A 272 4.31 0.81 17.14
CA ARG A 272 3.63 -0.48 17.38
C ARG A 272 4.53 -1.67 17.08
N ILE A 273 5.47 -1.52 16.15
CA ILE A 273 6.42 -2.58 15.82
C ILE A 273 7.25 -2.96 17.06
N THR A 274 7.55 -1.97 17.90
CA THR A 274 8.33 -2.13 19.13
C THR A 274 7.48 -2.13 20.40
N ASP A 275 6.16 -2.08 20.30
CA ASP A 275 5.26 -2.02 21.46
C ASP A 275 5.04 -3.43 22.01
N GLU A 276 5.65 -3.73 23.15
CA GLU A 276 5.53 -5.03 23.82
C GLU A 276 4.12 -5.32 24.35
N THR A 277 3.28 -4.29 24.49
CA THR A 277 1.89 -4.43 24.96
C THR A 277 0.91 -4.80 23.85
N ASP A 278 1.33 -4.77 22.59
CA ASP A 278 0.53 -5.12 21.42
C ASP A 278 1.13 -6.34 20.69
N SER A 279 0.33 -7.40 20.51
CA SER A 279 0.81 -8.67 19.95
C SER A 279 0.87 -8.71 18.42
N TRP A 280 0.60 -7.61 17.70
CA TRP A 280 0.55 -7.58 16.24
C TRP A 280 1.89 -7.97 15.63
N THR A 281 2.98 -7.39 16.13
CA THR A 281 4.33 -7.66 15.62
C THR A 281 4.76 -9.07 15.96
N LYS A 282 4.40 -9.55 17.15
CA LYS A 282 4.65 -10.94 17.55
C LYS A 282 3.96 -11.91 16.60
N ALA A 283 2.69 -11.67 16.25
CA ALA A 283 1.96 -12.51 15.29
C ALA A 283 2.65 -12.55 13.92
N LEU A 284 3.11 -11.41 13.41
CA LEU A 284 3.86 -11.34 12.15
C LEU A 284 5.21 -12.08 12.22
N ILE A 285 5.95 -11.93 13.33
CA ILE A 285 7.22 -12.63 13.55
C ILE A 285 7.00 -14.15 13.62
N ASP A 286 5.99 -14.61 14.37
CA ASP A 286 5.64 -16.02 14.50
C ASP A 286 5.30 -16.63 13.12
N LEU A 287 4.50 -15.93 12.31
CA LEU A 287 4.18 -16.36 10.94
C LEU A 287 5.42 -16.39 10.03
N SER A 288 6.32 -15.40 10.15
CA SER A 288 7.56 -15.38 9.40
C SER A 288 8.49 -16.54 9.77
N ASN A 289 8.63 -16.84 11.07
CA ASN A 289 9.33 -18.01 11.56
C ASN A 289 8.72 -19.32 11.03
N ARG A 290 7.40 -19.45 11.11
CA ARG A 290 6.69 -20.64 10.63
C ARG A 290 6.85 -20.82 9.13
N GLY A 291 6.67 -19.75 8.34
CA GLY A 291 6.94 -19.76 6.91
C GLY A 291 8.36 -20.26 6.61
N ARG A 292 9.38 -19.70 7.27
CA ARG A 292 10.78 -20.14 7.10
C ARG A 292 10.96 -21.64 7.38
N SER A 293 10.35 -22.17 8.45
CA SER A 293 10.42 -23.61 8.79
C SER A 293 9.80 -24.51 7.71
N MET A 294 8.88 -23.97 6.90
CA MET A 294 8.21 -24.65 5.79
C MET A 294 8.85 -24.33 4.43
N ALA A 295 9.98 -23.63 4.39
CA ALA A 295 10.60 -23.08 3.18
C ALA A 295 9.68 -22.11 2.38
N LYS A 296 8.72 -21.47 3.06
CA LYS A 296 7.82 -20.45 2.54
C LYS A 296 8.26 -19.05 2.99
N GLN A 297 7.94 -18.02 2.23
CA GLN A 297 8.26 -16.63 2.60
C GLN A 297 7.03 -15.91 3.16
N VAL A 298 7.15 -15.35 4.36
CA VAL A 298 6.22 -14.33 4.89
C VAL A 298 7.00 -13.05 5.16
N CYS A 299 6.61 -11.96 4.51
CA CYS A 299 7.30 -10.68 4.60
C CYS A 299 6.35 -9.49 4.74
N LEU A 300 6.90 -8.35 5.18
CA LEU A 300 6.20 -7.07 5.27
C LEU A 300 6.57 -6.21 4.06
N HIS A 301 5.58 -5.68 3.37
CA HIS A 301 5.76 -4.66 2.35
C HIS A 301 5.31 -3.32 2.95
N THR A 302 6.24 -2.38 3.05
CA THR A 302 6.04 -1.02 3.57
C THR A 302 5.94 0.02 2.47
N HIS A 303 5.47 1.22 2.82
CA HIS A 303 5.35 2.36 1.92
C HIS A 303 5.88 3.64 2.56
N ILE A 304 7.12 4.00 2.24
CA ILE A 304 7.80 5.24 2.65
C ILE A 304 8.18 5.98 1.37
N ASN A 305 7.82 7.26 1.25
CA ASN A 305 8.05 8.06 0.04
C ASN A 305 9.11 9.12 0.21
N HIS A 306 9.36 9.59 1.43
CA HIS A 306 10.34 10.63 1.68
C HIS A 306 11.18 10.32 2.92
N VAL A 307 12.45 10.75 2.92
CA VAL A 307 13.37 10.51 4.05
C VAL A 307 12.89 11.16 5.36
N ASN A 308 12.07 12.22 5.28
CA ASN A 308 11.50 12.87 6.48
C ASN A 308 10.46 12.00 7.21
N GLU A 309 9.94 10.95 6.58
CA GLU A 309 9.12 9.94 7.28
C GLU A 309 9.97 9.01 8.18
N ILE A 310 11.30 9.08 8.07
CA ILE A 310 12.23 8.19 8.79
C ILE A 310 12.79 8.92 10.00
N THR A 311 12.46 8.38 11.17
CA THR A 311 12.97 8.81 12.48
C THR A 311 13.80 7.72 13.13
N TRP A 312 14.40 8.00 14.29
CA TRP A 312 15.02 6.95 15.11
C TRP A 312 14.01 5.88 15.54
N VAL A 313 12.72 6.22 15.73
CA VAL A 313 11.66 5.25 16.04
C VAL A 313 11.39 4.32 14.85
N THR A 314 11.37 4.88 13.64
CA THR A 314 11.23 4.12 12.37
C THR A 314 12.41 3.15 12.20
N ARG A 315 13.62 3.62 12.47
CA ARG A 315 14.85 2.81 12.43
C ARG A 315 14.82 1.69 13.46
N ASP A 316 14.44 1.98 14.70
CA ASP A 316 14.37 0.98 15.76
C ASP A 316 13.34 -0.12 15.43
N ALA A 317 12.18 0.28 14.87
CA ALA A 317 11.17 -0.64 14.35
C ALA A 317 11.70 -1.53 13.19
N ALA A 318 12.37 -0.93 12.21
CA ALA A 318 12.98 -1.69 11.11
C ALA A 318 14.05 -2.67 11.60
N ASN A 319 14.92 -2.23 12.52
CA ASN A 319 15.93 -3.07 13.14
C ASN A 319 15.33 -4.20 13.98
N TYR A 320 14.23 -3.95 14.68
CA TYR A 320 13.50 -4.98 15.43
C TYR A 320 13.01 -6.09 14.50
N LEU A 321 12.33 -5.73 13.40
CA LEU A 321 11.88 -6.68 12.39
C LEU A 321 13.05 -7.48 11.77
N PHE A 322 14.15 -6.78 11.43
CA PHE A 322 15.34 -7.39 10.86
C PHE A 322 15.99 -8.40 11.82
N LYS A 323 16.15 -8.06 13.11
CA LYS A 323 16.70 -8.97 14.14
C LYS A 323 15.88 -10.25 14.29
N HIS A 324 14.57 -10.18 14.05
CA HIS A 324 13.67 -11.34 14.06
C HIS A 324 13.53 -12.03 12.68
N GLY A 325 14.35 -11.63 11.70
CA GLY A 325 14.41 -12.23 10.37
C GLY A 325 13.22 -11.88 9.47
N VAL A 326 12.37 -10.91 9.84
CA VAL A 326 11.26 -10.46 8.98
C VAL A 326 11.85 -9.64 7.84
N ILE A 327 11.63 -10.11 6.61
CA ILE A 327 12.04 -9.37 5.41
C ILE A 327 11.08 -8.18 5.25
N VAL A 328 11.64 -6.97 5.13
CA VAL A 328 10.88 -5.75 4.86
C VAL A 328 11.25 -5.21 3.49
N ARG A 329 10.26 -4.97 2.64
CA ARG A 329 10.42 -4.35 1.31
C ARG A 329 9.68 -3.03 1.24
N ASN A 330 10.27 -2.01 0.65
CA ASN A 330 9.64 -0.72 0.47
C ASN A 330 9.10 -0.55 -0.96
N GLN A 331 7.86 -0.09 -1.05
CA GLN A 331 7.21 0.35 -2.26
C GLN A 331 6.98 1.85 -2.14
N SER A 332 7.69 2.69 -2.88
CA SER A 332 7.44 4.13 -2.95
C SER A 332 6.61 4.47 -4.18
N VAL A 333 5.89 5.59 -4.13
CA VAL A 333 5.24 6.21 -5.27
C VAL A 333 5.96 7.52 -5.58
N LEU A 334 6.22 7.78 -6.85
CA LEU A 334 6.77 9.03 -7.34
C LEU A 334 5.67 10.10 -7.28
N LEU A 335 5.86 11.10 -6.42
CA LEU A 335 4.88 12.14 -6.11
C LEU A 335 5.52 13.52 -6.29
N LYS A 336 4.82 14.39 -7.02
CA LYS A 336 5.26 15.73 -7.37
C LYS A 336 5.43 16.62 -6.14
N GLY A 337 6.61 17.20 -5.98
CA GLY A 337 6.99 18.01 -4.82
C GLY A 337 7.14 17.21 -3.53
N VAL A 338 7.30 15.88 -3.62
CA VAL A 338 7.56 15.00 -2.47
C VAL A 338 8.86 14.25 -2.66
N ASN A 339 9.02 13.56 -3.78
CA ASN A 339 10.21 12.74 -4.06
C ASN A 339 10.52 12.66 -5.56
N ASP A 340 10.18 13.71 -6.31
CA ASP A 340 10.32 13.79 -7.76
C ASP A 340 11.68 14.35 -8.22
N THR A 341 12.70 14.31 -7.35
CA THR A 341 14.07 14.72 -7.65
C THR A 341 15.07 13.58 -7.45
N GLU A 342 16.22 13.67 -8.11
CA GLU A 342 17.31 12.70 -7.96
C GLU A 342 17.80 12.66 -6.50
N GLU A 343 17.92 13.82 -5.86
CA GLU A 343 18.36 13.94 -4.47
C GLU A 343 17.40 13.23 -3.52
N ASP A 344 16.09 13.48 -3.65
CA ASP A 344 15.08 12.90 -2.76
C ASP A 344 15.05 11.37 -2.86
N LEU A 345 15.02 10.83 -4.08
CA LEU A 345 15.02 9.37 -4.29
C LEU A 345 16.34 8.72 -3.90
N SER A 346 17.49 9.34 -4.23
CA SER A 346 18.81 8.81 -3.85
C SER A 346 18.92 8.73 -2.33
N ASN A 347 18.52 9.80 -1.62
CA ASN A 347 18.51 9.85 -0.17
C ASN A 347 17.56 8.81 0.42
N LEU A 348 16.34 8.67 -0.11
CA LEU A 348 15.38 7.67 0.33
C LEU A 348 15.94 6.25 0.17
N ILE A 349 16.42 5.90 -1.03
CA ILE A 349 16.90 4.55 -1.35
C ILE A 349 18.09 4.18 -0.46
N LYS A 350 19.08 5.07 -0.34
CA LYS A 350 20.25 4.84 0.54
C LYS A 350 19.84 4.71 2.01
N THR A 351 18.89 5.52 2.47
CA THR A 351 18.43 5.48 3.86
C THR A 351 17.69 4.17 4.16
N LEU A 352 16.77 3.75 3.29
CA LEU A 352 16.09 2.45 3.40
C LEU A 352 17.10 1.30 3.45
N ALA A 353 18.06 1.30 2.53
CA ALA A 353 19.14 0.31 2.47
C ALA A 353 19.95 0.26 3.78
N SER A 354 20.28 1.40 4.37
CA SER A 354 21.02 1.48 5.64
C SER A 354 20.28 0.87 6.85
N MET A 355 18.95 0.75 6.75
CA MET A 355 18.08 0.18 7.79
C MET A 355 17.64 -1.26 7.48
N ASN A 356 18.30 -1.93 6.52
CA ASN A 356 17.94 -3.27 6.05
C ASN A 356 16.51 -3.38 5.48
N ILE A 357 15.97 -2.28 4.96
CA ILE A 357 14.73 -2.29 4.19
C ILE A 357 15.09 -2.39 2.72
N GLN A 358 14.61 -3.42 2.03
CA GLN A 358 14.88 -3.60 0.60
C GLN A 358 14.04 -2.60 -0.23
N PRO A 359 14.64 -1.65 -0.96
CA PRO A 359 13.92 -0.86 -1.94
C PRO A 359 13.42 -1.78 -3.05
N TYR A 360 12.10 -1.85 -3.25
CA TYR A 360 11.50 -2.84 -4.15
C TYR A 360 10.90 -2.21 -5.40
N TYR A 361 9.99 -1.25 -5.24
CA TYR A 361 9.38 -0.52 -6.34
C TYR A 361 9.38 0.98 -6.10
N ILE A 362 9.60 1.73 -7.18
CA ILE A 362 9.17 3.12 -7.31
C ILE A 362 8.06 3.14 -8.36
N TYR A 363 6.84 3.42 -7.94
CA TYR A 363 5.67 3.49 -8.82
C TYR A 363 5.55 4.86 -9.46
N GLN A 364 5.25 4.92 -10.75
CA GLN A 364 4.58 6.06 -11.34
C GLN A 364 3.23 6.26 -10.60
N CYS A 365 2.90 7.50 -10.24
CA CYS A 365 1.63 7.78 -9.59
C CYS A 365 0.45 7.40 -10.50
N ASP A 366 -0.42 6.53 -9.98
CA ASP A 366 -1.58 6.03 -10.70
C ASP A 366 -2.57 7.16 -11.02
N MET A 367 -3.36 6.96 -12.07
CA MET A 367 -4.52 7.80 -12.36
C MET A 367 -5.63 7.45 -11.40
N VAL A 368 -5.68 8.16 -10.27
CA VAL A 368 -6.72 8.05 -9.25
C VAL A 368 -7.32 9.43 -9.03
N ARG A 369 -8.61 9.45 -8.69
CA ARG A 369 -9.37 10.69 -8.44
C ARG A 369 -8.75 11.53 -7.32
N GLY A 370 -8.62 12.83 -7.56
CA GLY A 370 -8.27 13.83 -6.55
C GLY A 370 -6.79 13.88 -6.18
N VAL A 371 -5.91 13.25 -6.97
CA VAL A 371 -4.44 13.28 -6.77
C VAL A 371 -3.67 13.73 -8.01
N GLU A 372 -4.36 14.36 -8.97
CA GLU A 372 -3.73 14.83 -10.21
C GLU A 372 -2.62 15.86 -9.95
N ASP A 373 -2.72 16.65 -8.88
CA ASP A 373 -1.69 17.61 -8.45
C ASP A 373 -0.38 16.95 -7.98
N LEU A 374 -0.44 15.67 -7.59
CA LEU A 374 0.70 14.86 -7.17
C LEU A 374 1.32 14.03 -8.31
N ARG A 375 0.67 13.96 -9.48
CA ARG A 375 1.18 13.19 -10.61
C ARG A 375 2.35 13.91 -11.31
N THR A 376 3.27 13.10 -11.86
CA THR A 376 4.36 13.55 -12.73
C THR A 376 4.16 12.99 -14.14
N PRO A 377 4.68 13.65 -15.18
CA PRO A 377 4.86 13.03 -16.49
C PRO A 377 5.72 11.77 -16.41
N LEU A 378 5.51 10.83 -17.33
CA LEU A 378 6.32 9.61 -17.42
C LEU A 378 7.80 9.93 -17.71
N SER A 379 8.09 11.04 -18.39
CA SER A 379 9.46 11.51 -18.60
C SER A 379 10.23 11.70 -17.29
N THR A 380 9.58 12.14 -16.20
CA THR A 380 10.21 12.33 -14.89
C THR A 380 10.74 11.01 -14.33
N ILE A 381 9.92 9.96 -14.30
CA ILE A 381 10.33 8.67 -13.75
C ILE A 381 11.40 7.99 -14.62
N LEU A 382 11.35 8.19 -15.94
CA LEU A 382 12.36 7.68 -16.89
C LEU A 382 13.73 8.35 -16.68
N ASP A 383 13.75 9.68 -16.53
CA ASP A 383 14.97 10.45 -16.29
C ASP A 383 15.59 10.09 -14.93
N LEU A 384 14.77 9.99 -13.88
CA LEU A 384 15.25 9.58 -12.55
C LEU A 384 15.83 8.17 -12.56
N ASP A 385 15.17 7.23 -13.23
CA ASP A 385 15.70 5.86 -13.36
C ASP A 385 17.06 5.87 -14.06
N GLN A 386 17.20 6.62 -15.16
CA GLN A 386 18.45 6.74 -15.90
C GLN A 386 19.58 7.35 -15.04
N LYS A 387 19.29 8.40 -14.27
CA LYS A 387 20.30 9.10 -13.43
C LYS A 387 20.72 8.28 -12.22
N LEU A 388 19.81 7.55 -11.59
CA LEU A 388 20.09 6.78 -10.38
C LEU A 388 20.76 5.42 -10.68
N ARG A 389 20.50 4.83 -11.85
CA ARG A 389 21.15 3.57 -12.23
C ARG A 389 22.66 3.77 -12.39
N GLY A 390 23.43 3.03 -11.59
CA GLY A 390 24.90 3.11 -11.58
C GLY A 390 25.48 4.03 -10.49
N THR A 391 24.66 4.88 -9.85
CA THR A 391 25.09 5.70 -8.71
C THR A 391 24.82 5.03 -7.37
N LEU A 392 23.92 4.03 -7.35
CA LEU A 392 23.54 3.25 -6.18
C LEU A 392 24.04 1.80 -6.28
N SER A 393 24.20 1.13 -5.13
CA SER A 393 24.52 -0.30 -5.11
C SER A 393 23.46 -1.11 -5.86
N GLY A 394 23.87 -1.95 -6.81
CA GLY A 394 22.93 -2.59 -7.74
C GLY A 394 21.83 -3.42 -7.07
N PHE A 395 22.13 -4.10 -5.96
CA PHE A 395 21.14 -4.89 -5.21
C PHE A 395 20.12 -4.05 -4.41
N MET A 396 20.38 -2.74 -4.27
CA MET A 396 19.49 -1.77 -3.64
C MET A 396 18.70 -0.96 -4.66
N MET A 397 18.94 -1.14 -5.96
CA MET A 397 18.22 -0.40 -7.00
C MET A 397 16.79 -0.97 -7.13
N PRO A 398 15.74 -0.19 -6.82
CA PRO A 398 14.37 -0.65 -6.99
C PRO A 398 14.02 -0.76 -8.49
N ALA A 399 12.95 -1.49 -8.78
CA ALA A 399 12.35 -1.45 -10.11
C ALA A 399 11.45 -0.21 -10.22
N PHE A 400 11.66 0.58 -11.27
CA PHE A 400 10.83 1.73 -11.60
C PHE A 400 9.68 1.23 -12.47
N VAL A 401 8.47 1.31 -11.94
CA VAL A 401 7.30 0.64 -12.51
C VAL A 401 6.12 1.56 -12.70
N ILE A 402 5.26 1.20 -13.62
CA ILE A 402 3.95 1.80 -13.84
C ILE A 402 2.91 0.68 -13.73
N ASP A 403 1.82 0.87 -12.98
CA ASP A 403 0.66 -0.02 -13.05
C ASP A 403 -0.26 0.46 -14.17
N LEU A 404 -0.41 -0.37 -15.20
CA LEU A 404 -1.11 0.05 -16.41
C LEU A 404 -2.62 0.12 -16.17
N PRO A 405 -3.28 1.23 -16.57
CA PRO A 405 -4.72 1.35 -16.51
C PRO A 405 -5.43 0.20 -17.25
N GLY A 406 -6.65 -0.16 -16.85
CA GLY A 406 -7.42 -1.25 -17.46
C GLY A 406 -6.88 -2.65 -17.16
N GLY A 407 -6.11 -2.82 -16.09
CA GLY A 407 -5.63 -4.12 -15.63
C GLY A 407 -4.45 -4.70 -16.41
N GLY A 408 -3.65 -3.87 -17.11
CA GLY A 408 -2.44 -4.30 -17.81
C GLY A 408 -1.27 -4.68 -16.89
N GLY A 409 -1.42 -4.33 -15.61
CA GLY A 409 -0.50 -4.67 -14.54
C GLY A 409 0.80 -3.85 -14.56
N LYS A 410 1.70 -4.21 -13.65
CA LYS A 410 2.96 -3.55 -13.38
C LYS A 410 3.94 -3.85 -14.50
N ARG A 411 4.43 -2.79 -15.15
CA ARG A 411 5.49 -2.83 -16.16
C ARG A 411 6.65 -1.96 -15.74
N LEU A 412 7.85 -2.34 -16.16
CA LEU A 412 8.99 -1.44 -16.04
C LEU A 412 8.72 -0.22 -16.92
N VAL A 413 8.98 0.98 -16.40
CA VAL A 413 8.74 2.22 -17.15
C VAL A 413 9.54 2.25 -18.46
N SER A 414 10.68 1.57 -18.49
CA SER A 414 11.57 1.44 -19.64
C SER A 414 11.03 0.55 -20.77
N THR A 415 10.05 -0.34 -20.52
CA THR A 415 9.51 -1.28 -21.53
C THR A 415 8.30 -0.72 -22.28
N LYS A 416 8.25 0.61 -22.48
CA LYS A 416 7.23 1.27 -23.28
C LYS A 416 7.44 0.99 -24.77
N GLU A 417 6.37 0.83 -25.52
CA GLU A 417 6.39 0.67 -26.98
C GLU A 417 6.56 2.02 -27.67
N SER A 418 5.85 3.03 -27.16
CA SER A 418 5.90 4.39 -27.66
C SER A 418 5.63 5.39 -26.52
N TYR A 419 6.14 6.62 -26.67
CA TYR A 419 5.82 7.74 -25.79
C TYR A 419 5.90 9.03 -26.59
N LYS A 420 4.74 9.61 -26.90
CA LYS A 420 4.60 10.81 -27.74
C LYS A 420 3.49 11.68 -27.17
N ASP A 421 3.72 12.98 -27.12
CA ASP A 421 2.72 13.99 -26.73
C ASP A 421 2.00 13.68 -25.40
N GLY A 422 2.76 13.19 -24.41
CA GLY A 422 2.25 12.86 -23.08
C GLY A 422 1.44 11.57 -23.00
N VAL A 423 1.47 10.74 -24.05
CA VAL A 423 0.78 9.43 -24.09
C VAL A 423 1.81 8.33 -24.27
N ALA A 424 1.86 7.40 -23.31
CA ALA A 424 2.71 6.24 -23.37
C ALA A 424 1.91 4.96 -23.64
N GLU A 425 2.41 4.14 -24.56
CA GLU A 425 1.79 2.87 -24.92
C GLU A 425 2.63 1.69 -24.44
N TYR A 426 1.94 0.68 -23.91
CA TYR A 426 2.55 -0.53 -23.38
C TYR A 426 1.76 -1.77 -23.84
N THR A 427 2.47 -2.89 -23.95
CA THR A 427 1.85 -4.21 -24.07
C THR A 427 2.08 -5.04 -22.80
N ALA A 428 1.24 -6.05 -22.58
CA ALA A 428 1.25 -6.86 -21.38
C ALA A 428 1.37 -8.37 -21.65
N PRO A 429 2.34 -8.85 -22.45
CA PRO A 429 2.33 -10.22 -23.03
C PRO A 429 2.32 -11.36 -21.99
N GLY A 430 2.74 -11.09 -20.75
CA GLY A 430 2.67 -12.06 -19.65
C GLY A 430 1.30 -12.22 -18.99
N LEU A 431 0.27 -11.45 -19.40
CA LEU A 431 -1.09 -11.61 -18.91
C LEU A 431 -1.91 -12.59 -19.77
N PRO A 432 -2.84 -13.34 -19.17
CA PRO A 432 -3.61 -14.34 -19.90
C PRO A 432 -4.64 -13.71 -20.86
N GLY A 433 -5.02 -14.47 -21.89
CA GLY A 433 -6.10 -14.14 -22.79
C GLY A 433 -5.90 -12.83 -23.57
N ASN A 434 -6.98 -12.09 -23.78
CA ASN A 434 -6.96 -10.84 -24.56
C ASN A 434 -6.16 -9.72 -23.89
N LYS A 435 -5.97 -9.76 -22.57
CA LYS A 435 -5.12 -8.79 -21.85
C LYS A 435 -3.68 -8.83 -22.32
N GLY A 436 -3.16 -10.02 -22.65
CA GLY A 436 -1.81 -10.19 -23.17
C GLY A 436 -1.57 -9.54 -24.53
N LYS A 437 -2.63 -9.32 -25.31
CA LYS A 437 -2.58 -8.79 -26.69
C LYS A 437 -3.02 -7.33 -26.80
N ARG A 438 -3.50 -6.74 -25.70
CA ARG A 438 -4.03 -5.38 -25.68
C ARG A 438 -2.89 -4.36 -25.57
N THR A 439 -3.07 -3.23 -26.24
CA THR A 439 -2.28 -2.02 -25.98
C THR A 439 -2.94 -1.22 -24.87
N TYR A 440 -2.14 -0.87 -23.87
CA TYR A 440 -2.53 -0.06 -22.73
C TYR A 440 -1.94 1.34 -22.86
N LYS A 441 -2.69 2.35 -22.43
CA LYS A 441 -2.28 3.74 -22.50
C LYS A 441 -2.16 4.34 -21.11
N TYR A 442 -1.07 5.04 -20.87
CA TYR A 442 -0.90 5.94 -19.74
C TYR A 442 -0.84 7.37 -20.26
N TYR A 443 -1.48 8.28 -19.52
CA TYR A 443 -1.57 9.68 -19.86
C TYR A 443 -0.84 10.49 -18.80
N ASP A 444 0.05 11.37 -19.25
CA ASP A 444 0.70 12.36 -18.39
C ASP A 444 -0.31 13.35 -17.82
N PRO A 445 -0.01 13.95 -16.64
CA PRO A 445 -0.79 15.07 -16.16
C PRO A 445 -0.69 16.24 -17.13
N LYS A 446 -1.83 16.87 -17.42
CA LYS A 446 -1.91 18.02 -18.32
C LYS A 446 -1.95 19.33 -17.54
N PRO A 447 -1.43 20.43 -18.09
CA PRO A 447 -1.74 21.76 -17.58
C PRO A 447 -3.26 21.94 -17.57
N VAL A 448 -3.78 22.44 -16.45
CA VAL A 448 -5.19 22.81 -16.31
C VAL A 448 -5.30 24.32 -16.53
N ASP A 449 -6.27 24.74 -17.33
CA ASP A 449 -6.55 26.17 -17.53
C ASP A 449 -7.30 26.79 -16.33
N ASP A 450 -7.26 28.12 -16.24
CA ASP A 450 -7.85 28.86 -15.12
C ASP A 450 -9.38 28.70 -15.06
N ALA A 451 -10.03 28.43 -16.20
CA ALA A 451 -11.49 28.26 -16.26
C ALA A 451 -11.93 26.95 -15.61
N ALA A 452 -11.26 25.84 -15.94
CA ALA A 452 -11.52 24.53 -15.31
C ALA A 452 -11.16 24.52 -13.82
N ILE A 453 -10.13 25.29 -13.42
CA ILE A 453 -9.85 25.51 -12.00
C ILE A 453 -11.01 26.24 -11.32
N GLN A 454 -11.52 27.31 -11.92
CA GLN A 454 -12.62 28.10 -11.36
C GLN A 454 -13.91 27.27 -11.24
N GLU A 455 -14.25 26.50 -12.26
CA GLU A 455 -15.40 25.58 -12.24
C GLU A 455 -15.30 24.59 -11.07
N LEU A 456 -14.13 23.95 -10.90
CA LEU A 456 -13.90 23.05 -9.76
C LEU A 456 -14.05 23.76 -8.41
N ARG A 457 -13.64 25.03 -8.30
CA ARG A 457 -13.78 25.79 -7.05
C ARG A 457 -15.24 26.05 -6.71
N GLU A 458 -16.08 26.32 -7.70
CA GLU A 458 -17.52 26.48 -7.54
C GLU A 458 -18.18 25.16 -7.12
N GLU A 459 -17.79 24.03 -7.72
CA GLU A 459 -18.25 22.70 -7.30
C GLU A 459 -17.84 22.37 -5.85
N GLN A 460 -16.61 22.73 -5.46
CA GLN A 460 -16.13 22.55 -4.10
C GLN A 460 -16.94 23.35 -3.09
N GLU A 461 -17.27 24.61 -3.40
CA GLU A 461 -18.09 25.47 -2.56
C GLU A 461 -19.49 24.87 -2.37
N GLN A 462 -20.13 24.45 -3.45
CA GLN A 462 -21.46 23.81 -3.40
C GLN A 462 -21.45 22.49 -2.63
N ALA A 463 -20.42 21.67 -2.79
CA ALA A 463 -20.26 20.43 -2.02
C ALA A 463 -20.09 20.69 -0.52
N LEU A 464 -19.34 21.74 -0.16
CA LEU A 464 -19.14 22.15 1.24
C LEU A 464 -20.43 22.69 1.87
N GLU A 465 -21.24 23.44 1.13
CA GLU A 465 -22.56 23.91 1.58
C GLU A 465 -23.51 22.76 1.88
N GLN A 466 -23.43 21.68 1.09
CA GLN A 466 -24.25 20.48 1.25
C GLN A 466 -23.65 19.46 2.24
N ASP A 467 -22.46 19.71 2.78
CA ASP A 467 -21.69 18.83 3.67
C ASP A 467 -21.50 17.40 3.09
N VAL A 468 -21.34 17.30 1.77
CA VAL A 468 -21.09 16.03 1.05
C VAL A 468 -19.64 15.96 0.53
N PRO A 469 -19.05 14.76 0.39
CA PRO A 469 -17.77 14.60 -0.31
C PRO A 469 -17.86 15.13 -1.75
N LEU A 470 -16.76 15.68 -2.27
CA LEU A 470 -16.73 16.26 -3.62
C LEU A 470 -17.12 15.23 -4.68
N GLN A 471 -16.69 13.99 -4.49
CA GLN A 471 -17.02 12.90 -5.40
C GLN A 471 -18.53 12.61 -5.45
N ASP A 472 -19.19 12.59 -4.29
CA ASP A 472 -20.61 12.30 -4.19
C ASP A 472 -21.44 13.46 -4.75
N PHE A 473 -20.90 14.67 -4.74
CA PHE A 473 -21.49 15.83 -5.38
C PHE A 473 -21.40 15.76 -6.91
N ILE A 474 -20.18 15.56 -7.45
CA ILE A 474 -19.95 15.54 -8.91
C ILE A 474 -20.58 14.29 -9.56
N ASN A 475 -20.53 13.14 -8.88
CA ASN A 475 -21.09 11.89 -9.35
C ASN A 475 -21.96 11.27 -8.24
N PRO A 476 -23.23 11.70 -8.11
CA PRO A 476 -24.09 11.18 -7.07
C PRO A 476 -24.27 9.67 -7.22
N PRO A 477 -24.15 8.89 -6.14
CA PRO A 477 -24.31 7.45 -6.19
C PRO A 477 -25.71 7.10 -6.73
N ILE A 478 -25.77 6.19 -7.70
CA ILE A 478 -27.04 5.67 -8.22
C ILE A 478 -27.78 5.02 -7.04
N PRO A 479 -29.07 5.36 -6.78
CA PRO A 479 -29.83 4.74 -5.71
C PRO A 479 -29.78 3.21 -5.85
N GLN A 480 -29.27 2.52 -4.83
CA GLN A 480 -29.29 1.07 -4.82
C GLN A 480 -30.75 0.61 -4.93
N GLN A 481 -31.08 -0.14 -6.00
CA GLN A 481 -32.32 -0.91 -6.01
C GLN A 481 -32.30 -1.80 -4.77
N THR A 482 -33.31 -1.65 -3.92
CA THR A 482 -33.50 -2.48 -2.72
C THR A 482 -33.20 -3.94 -3.07
N PRO A 483 -32.30 -4.63 -2.34
CA PRO A 483 -31.98 -6.01 -2.64
C PRO A 483 -33.28 -6.81 -2.67
N PHE A 484 -33.49 -7.54 -3.77
CA PHE A 484 -34.65 -8.40 -3.97
C PHE A 484 -34.79 -9.29 -2.74
N ARG A 485 -35.79 -9.01 -1.89
CA ARG A 485 -36.11 -9.88 -0.76
C ARG A 485 -36.61 -11.17 -1.36
N TRP A 486 -35.81 -12.23 -1.25
CA TRP A 486 -36.31 -13.58 -1.42
C TRP A 486 -37.55 -13.73 -0.54
N PRO A 487 -38.71 -14.13 -1.09
CA PRO A 487 -39.86 -14.43 -0.25
C PRO A 487 -39.45 -15.53 0.74
N PRO A 488 -39.88 -15.45 2.01
CA PRO A 488 -39.61 -16.52 2.96
C PRO A 488 -40.14 -17.84 2.38
N PRO A 489 -39.43 -18.97 2.59
CA PRO A 489 -39.92 -20.27 2.15
C PRO A 489 -41.31 -20.48 2.75
N SER A 490 -42.28 -20.77 1.88
CA SER A 490 -43.66 -21.06 2.26
C SER A 490 -43.68 -22.20 3.26
N THR A 491 -44.14 -21.93 4.48
CA THR A 491 -44.46 -22.95 5.48
C THR A 491 -45.71 -23.71 5.04
N SER A 492 -45.55 -24.66 4.12
CA SER A 492 -46.57 -25.67 3.82
C SER A 492 -45.90 -26.99 3.52
N ASN A 493 -45.50 -27.68 4.59
CA ASN A 493 -45.51 -29.14 4.71
C ASN A 493 -45.12 -29.50 6.14
N GLN A 494 -46.08 -29.35 7.06
CA GLN A 494 -46.05 -30.08 8.31
C GLN A 494 -46.44 -31.53 8.01
N ILE A 495 -45.46 -32.44 8.03
CA ILE A 495 -45.72 -33.87 8.15
C ILE A 495 -45.81 -34.17 9.66
N PRO A 496 -46.92 -34.70 10.18
CA PRO A 496 -47.08 -34.91 11.61
C PRO A 496 -46.25 -36.12 12.08
N LEU A 497 -45.42 -35.90 13.11
CA LEU A 497 -44.75 -36.95 13.86
C LEU A 497 -45.80 -37.81 14.59
N ARG A 498 -45.96 -39.05 14.14
CA ARG A 498 -46.75 -40.08 14.81
C ARG A 498 -45.85 -40.85 15.77
N THR A 499 -46.14 -40.73 17.06
CA THR A 499 -45.57 -41.56 18.14
C THR A 499 -46.15 -42.97 18.07
N GLY A 500 -45.29 -43.99 18.09
CA GLY A 500 -45.66 -45.40 18.28
C GLY A 500 -44.56 -46.14 19.07
N PRO A 501 -44.91 -47.15 19.90
CA PRO A 501 -44.01 -47.69 20.91
C PRO A 501 -43.10 -48.83 20.40
N THR A 502 -42.07 -49.06 21.20
CA THR A 502 -41.02 -50.09 21.16
C THR A 502 -41.49 -51.54 20.99
N THR A 503 -40.78 -52.33 20.16
CA THR A 503 -40.25 -53.68 20.50
C THR A 503 -39.36 -54.26 19.37
N ASP A 504 -38.14 -54.61 19.75
CA ASP A 504 -37.39 -55.86 19.51
C ASP A 504 -36.85 -56.35 18.14
N SER A 505 -35.63 -56.91 18.25
CA SER A 505 -34.92 -57.93 17.44
C SER A 505 -34.25 -57.62 16.08
N ARG A 506 -32.95 -57.97 16.01
CA ARG A 506 -31.98 -58.07 14.88
C ARG A 506 -32.31 -59.27 13.93
N PRO A 507 -31.49 -59.68 12.90
CA PRO A 507 -30.47 -59.03 12.03
C PRO A 507 -30.54 -59.40 10.51
N LEU A 508 -29.65 -58.78 9.68
CA LEU A 508 -28.95 -59.27 8.46
C LEU A 508 -29.74 -59.81 7.23
N ILE A 509 -29.42 -59.31 6.01
CA ILE A 509 -28.86 -60.02 4.83
C ILE A 509 -28.95 -59.18 3.51
N ASN A 510 -27.87 -59.30 2.73
CA ASN A 510 -27.57 -58.98 1.32
C ASN A 510 -28.70 -58.70 0.28
N GLY A 511 -28.36 -57.87 -0.71
CA GLY A 511 -28.44 -58.28 -2.13
C GLY A 511 -29.11 -57.35 -3.16
N LEU A 512 -28.29 -56.83 -4.07
CA LEU A 512 -28.50 -56.69 -5.54
C LEU A 512 -29.45 -55.62 -6.15
N GLN A 513 -28.84 -54.89 -7.10
CA GLN A 513 -29.32 -54.48 -8.45
C GLN A 513 -30.36 -53.36 -8.62
N GLY A 514 -30.03 -52.40 -9.50
CA GLY A 514 -31.01 -51.64 -10.27
C GLY A 514 -30.63 -50.18 -10.58
N LEU A 515 -29.89 -49.94 -11.67
CA LEU A 515 -29.89 -48.66 -12.40
C LEU A 515 -31.22 -48.50 -13.17
N PRO A 516 -31.67 -47.28 -13.51
CA PRO A 516 -31.29 -46.73 -14.83
C PRO A 516 -30.99 -45.22 -14.87
N ALA A 517 -30.23 -44.86 -15.90
CA ALA A 517 -29.89 -43.50 -16.34
C ALA A 517 -31.05 -42.80 -17.06
N TYR A 518 -31.03 -41.46 -17.08
CA TYR A 518 -31.86 -40.65 -18.00
C TYR A 518 -31.04 -39.60 -18.77
N HIS A 519 -31.48 -39.44 -20.02
CA HIS A 519 -30.86 -38.83 -21.19
C HIS A 519 -30.94 -37.29 -21.29
N LEU A 520 -29.96 -36.72 -22.00
CA LEU A 520 -29.99 -35.43 -22.71
C LEU A 520 -30.83 -35.52 -24.01
N PRO A 521 -31.42 -34.41 -24.52
CA PRO A 521 -31.95 -34.35 -25.87
C PRO A 521 -31.00 -33.63 -26.85
N HIS A 522 -30.77 -34.26 -28.00
CA HIS A 522 -30.37 -33.62 -29.25
C HIS A 522 -31.56 -33.63 -30.21
N THR A 523 -31.79 -32.53 -30.92
CA THR A 523 -32.40 -32.55 -32.26
C THR A 523 -31.50 -31.76 -33.19
N GLY A 524 -31.24 -32.33 -34.37
CA GLY A 524 -30.48 -31.71 -35.44
C GLY A 524 -31.28 -31.74 -36.74
N SER A 525 -30.81 -30.98 -37.73
CA SER A 525 -30.96 -31.28 -39.16
C SER A 525 -30.05 -30.36 -40.00
N GLN A 526 -29.15 -31.01 -40.72
CA GLN A 526 -28.22 -30.57 -41.78
C GLN A 526 -28.95 -30.31 -43.14
N PRO A 527 -28.30 -30.14 -44.34
CA PRO A 527 -26.96 -29.63 -44.72
C PRO A 527 -26.95 -28.73 -46.01
N SER A 528 -25.79 -28.15 -46.41
CA SER A 528 -25.15 -28.37 -47.74
C SER A 528 -23.92 -27.48 -48.04
N SER A 529 -22.88 -28.14 -48.61
CA SER A 529 -21.74 -27.75 -49.50
C SER A 529 -21.45 -26.27 -49.81
N SER A 530 -20.22 -25.76 -50.02
CA SER A 530 -19.03 -26.23 -50.77
C SER A 530 -17.87 -25.22 -50.49
N ALA A 531 -16.63 -25.63 -50.22
CA ALA A 531 -15.49 -25.82 -51.13
C ALA A 531 -14.52 -24.61 -51.29
N ALA A 532 -13.23 -24.97 -51.30
CA ALA A 532 -12.06 -24.35 -51.95
C ALA A 532 -11.22 -23.28 -51.20
N THR A 533 -10.09 -23.79 -50.70
CA THR A 533 -8.72 -23.24 -50.58
C THR A 533 -8.17 -22.67 -51.91
N PRO A 534 -6.94 -22.10 -52.02
CA PRO A 534 -5.72 -22.24 -51.19
C PRO A 534 -5.40 -21.08 -50.25
#